data_AF-A0A940A5T7-F1
#
_entry.id   AF-A0A940A5T7-F1
#
_cell.length_a   1.000
_cell.length_b   1.000
_cell.length_c   1.000
_cell.angle_alpha   90.00
_cell.angle_beta   90.00
_cell.angle_gamma   90.00
#
_symmetry.space_group_name_H-M   'P 1'
#
loop_
_entity.id
_entity.type
_entity.pdbx_description
1 polymer ?
#
loop_
_entity_poly.entity_id
_entity_poly.type
_entity_poly.pdbx_seq_one_letter_code
_entity_poly.pdbx_strand_id
1 'polypeptide(L)' 'MPEIGAIYKHYKNHQNYQVIAIGKNSETLEDMVIYKALYESDKFPNGQIWCRPLKIWQESVNGEPRFKKI' A
#
# COMPACT_ATOMS: atom_id res chain seq x y z
N MET A 1 -7.76 4.32 8.73
CA MET A 1 -6.35 3.90 8.75
C MET A 1 -6.24 2.47 8.25
N PRO A 2 -5.26 2.12 7.41
CA PRO A 2 -5.00 0.73 7.09
C PRO A 2 -4.49 -0.03 8.32
N GLU A 3 -4.84 -1.30 8.39
CA GLU A 3 -4.51 -2.18 9.52
C GLU A 3 -3.13 -2.80 9.30
N ILE A 4 -2.25 -2.65 10.28
CA ILE A 4 -0.91 -3.24 10.25
C ILE A 4 -1.04 -4.78 10.31
N GLY A 5 -0.29 -5.45 9.44
CA GLY A 5 -0.32 -6.91 9.27
C GLY A 5 -1.38 -7.39 8.28
N ALA A 6 -2.41 -6.60 7.99
CA ALA A 6 -3.47 -6.98 7.06
C ALA A 6 -3.04 -6.93 5.60
N ILE A 7 -3.71 -7.74 4.78
CA ILE A 7 -3.48 -7.82 3.34
C ILE A 7 -4.51 -6.95 2.61
N TYR A 8 -4.02 -6.25 1.59
CA TYR A 8 -4.79 -5.38 0.72
C TYR A 8 -4.54 -5.74 -0.73
N LYS A 9 -5.61 -5.73 -1.53
CA LYS A 9 -5.54 -5.93 -2.98
C LYS A 9 -5.61 -4.59 -3.69
N HIS A 10 -4.66 -4.31 -4.58
CA HIS A 10 -4.66 -3.07 -5.34
C HIS A 10 -5.60 -3.17 -6.56
N TYR A 11 -6.41 -2.12 -6.79
CA TYR A 11 -7.47 -2.14 -7.80
C TYR A 11 -6.96 -2.38 -9.24
N LYS A 12 -5.79 -1.80 -9.60
CA LYS A 12 -5.33 -1.77 -11.01
C LYS A 12 -4.67 -3.07 -11.47
N ASN A 13 -3.84 -3.66 -10.62
CA ASN A 13 -3.04 -4.83 -10.99
C ASN A 13 -3.54 -6.10 -10.30
N HIS A 14 -4.54 -5.99 -9.42
CA HIS A 14 -5.12 -7.09 -8.66
C HIS A 14 -4.12 -7.89 -7.82
N GLN A 15 -2.94 -7.32 -7.53
CA GLN A 15 -1.93 -7.96 -6.69
C GLN A 15 -2.15 -7.63 -5.22
N ASN A 16 -1.65 -8.53 -4.37
CA ASN A 16 -1.76 -8.45 -2.92
C ASN A 16 -0.54 -7.77 -2.30
N TYR A 17 -0.79 -7.01 -1.24
CA TYR A 17 0.19 -6.26 -0.49
C TYR A 17 -0.11 -6.36 1.00
N GLN A 18 0.91 -6.50 1.86
CA GLN A 18 0.74 -6.48 3.31
C GLN A 18 1.15 -5.13 3.87
N VAL A 19 0.29 -4.50 4.67
CA VAL A 19 0.68 -3.26 5.38
C VAL A 19 1.59 -3.63 6.54
N ILE A 20 2.75 -2.98 6.64
CA ILE A 20 3.76 -3.26 7.66
C ILE A 20 3.75 -2.19 8.74
N ALA A 21 3.59 -0.93 8.36
CA ALA A 21 3.64 0.20 9.27
C ALA A 21 2.97 1.44 8.68
N ILE A 22 2.70 2.40 9.55
CA ILE A 22 2.42 3.78 9.17
C ILE A 22 3.61 4.62 9.64
N GLY A 23 4.23 5.34 8.72
CA GLY A 23 5.34 6.26 8.99
C GLY A 23 4.95 7.71 8.77
N LYS A 24 5.88 8.63 9.03
CA LYS A 24 5.76 10.05 8.65
C LYS A 24 6.86 10.40 7.65
N ASN A 25 6.50 11.16 6.63
CA ASN A 25 7.49 11.82 5.78
C ASN A 25 8.21 12.89 6.61
N SER A 26 9.54 12.88 6.65
CA SER A 26 10.32 13.80 7.49
C SER A 26 10.31 15.24 7.00
N GLU A 27 10.13 15.47 5.69
CA GLU A 27 10.12 16.80 5.09
C GLU A 27 8.74 17.44 5.18
N THR A 28 7.68 16.66 4.98
CA THR A 28 6.30 17.18 4.86
C THR A 28 5.41 16.84 6.05
N LEU A 29 5.83 15.96 6.95
CA LEU A 29 5.06 15.42 8.08
C LEU A 29 3.78 14.65 7.69
N GLU A 30 3.61 14.35 6.40
CA GLU A 30 2.48 13.56 5.90
C GLU A 30 2.56 12.10 6.36
N ASP A 31 1.42 11.51 6.71
CA ASP A 31 1.34 10.09 7.04
C ASP A 31 1.54 9.23 5.78
N MET A 32 2.38 8.21 5.91
CA MET A 32 2.78 7.31 4.84
C MET A 32 2.42 5.87 5.20
N VAL A 33 1.82 5.14 4.27
CA VAL A 33 1.62 3.69 4.39
C VAL A 33 2.85 2.99 3.87
N ILE A 34 3.46 2.15 4.71
CA ILE A 34 4.60 1.31 4.36
C ILE A 34 4.09 -0.12 4.20
N TYR A 35 4.28 -0.70 3.02
CA TYR A 35 3.66 -1.98 2.66
C TYR A 35 4.58 -2.85 1.79
N LYS A 36 4.40 -4.17 1.89
CA LYS A 36 5.18 -5.20 1.19
C LYS A 36 4.40 -5.78 0.03
N ALA A 37 5.01 -5.93 -1.14
CA ALA A 37 4.46 -6.75 -2.22
C ALA A 37 4.42 -8.24 -1.81
N LEU A 38 3.31 -8.93 -2.12
CA LEU A 38 3.15 -10.38 -1.91
C LEU A 38 3.12 -11.14 -3.25
N TYR A 39 3.92 -10.71 -4.21
CA TYR A 39 4.03 -11.30 -5.54
C TYR A 39 5.43 -11.11 -6.11
N GLU A 40 5.78 -11.96 -7.08
CA GLU A 40 7.04 -11.91 -7.81
C GLU A 40 7.02 -10.86 -8.93
N SER A 41 8.17 -10.23 -9.18
CA SER A 41 8.36 -9.35 -10.33
C SER A 41 9.78 -9.46 -10.88
N ASP A 42 9.90 -9.24 -12.19
CA ASP A 42 11.16 -9.06 -12.90
C ASP A 42 11.82 -7.69 -12.65
N LYS A 43 11.07 -6.70 -12.14
CA LYS A 43 11.52 -5.31 -11.96
C LYS A 43 12.07 -5.00 -10.57
N PHE A 44 11.66 -5.77 -9.56
CA PHE A 44 12.03 -5.56 -8.17
C PHE A 44 12.04 -6.90 -7.44
N PRO A 45 12.86 -7.04 -6.38
CA PRO A 45 12.94 -8.28 -5.61
C PRO A 45 11.59 -8.69 -5.00
N ASN A 46 11.43 -9.99 -4.76
CA ASN A 46 10.30 -10.51 -3.99
C ASN A 46 10.24 -9.78 -2.62
N GLY A 47 9.03 -9.40 -2.23
CA GLY A 47 8.81 -8.69 -0.99
C GLY A 47 9.22 -7.21 -1.04
N GLN A 48 9.29 -6.60 -2.23
CA GLN A 48 9.58 -5.18 -2.38
C GLN A 48 8.71 -4.33 -1.44
N ILE A 49 9.37 -3.44 -0.71
CA ILE A 49 8.74 -2.49 0.21
C ILE A 49 8.46 -1.19 -0.53
N TRP A 50 7.25 -0.68 -0.35
CA TRP A 50 6.78 0.56 -0.94
C TRP A 50 6.34 1.51 0.16
N CYS A 51 6.47 2.81 -0.10
CA CYS A 51 5.82 3.85 0.68
C CYS A 51 4.87 4.65 -0.22
N ARG A 52 3.69 5.00 0.32
CA ARG A 52 2.70 5.83 -0.38
C ARG A 52 2.00 6.74 0.62
N PRO A 53 1.67 7.99 0.27
CA PRO A 53 0.88 8.85 1.15
C PRO A 53 -0.44 8.17 1.56
N LEU A 54 -0.78 8.26 2.84
CA LEU A 54 -2.01 7.70 3.41
C LEU A 54 -3.24 8.22 2.69
N LYS A 55 -3.26 9.53 2.38
CA LYS A 55 -4.35 10.16 1.62
C LYS A 55 -4.61 9.43 0.29
N ILE A 56 -3.54 9.12 -0.46
CA ILE A 56 -3.63 8.43 -1.74
C ILE A 56 -4.01 6.96 -1.56
N TRP A 57 -3.51 6.32 -0.52
CA TRP A 57 -3.87 4.94 -0.19
C TRP A 57 -5.38 4.77 0.03
N GLN A 58 -6.01 5.74 0.71
CA GLN A 58 -7.43 5.70 1.06
C GLN A 58 -8.36 6.20 -0.05
N GLU A 59 -7.82 6.67 -1.18
CA GLU A 59 -8.64 7.12 -2.32
C GLU A 59 -9.45 5.97 -2.93
N SER A 60 -10.56 6.36 -3.55
CA SER A 60 -11.31 5.50 -4.48
C SER A 60 -11.02 5.90 -5.92
N VAL A 61 -10.94 4.91 -6.81
CA VAL A 61 -10.79 5.09 -8.26
C VAL A 61 -11.98 4.43 -8.93
N ASN A 62 -12.75 5.17 -9.72
CA ASN A 62 -13.95 4.69 -10.41
C ASN A 62 -14.98 4.02 -9.48
N GLY A 63 -15.14 4.53 -8.26
CA GLY A 63 -16.08 3.99 -7.26
C GLY A 63 -15.55 2.80 -6.45
N GLU A 64 -14.33 2.30 -6.73
CA GLU A 64 -13.71 1.22 -5.95
C GLU A 64 -12.54 1.72 -5.09
N PRO A 65 -12.33 1.17 -3.89
CA PRO A 65 -11.15 1.50 -3.09
C PRO A 65 -9.86 1.18 -3.86
N ARG A 66 -8.89 2.11 -3.87
CA ARG A 66 -7.58 1.89 -4.47
C ARG A 66 -6.89 0.64 -3.91
N PHE A 67 -7.04 0.44 -2.60
CA PHE A 67 -6.60 -0.76 -1.88
C PHE A 67 -7.76 -1.32 -1.07
N LYS A 68 -8.24 -2.51 -1.44
CA LYS A 68 -9.32 -3.21 -0.74
C LYS A 68 -8.73 -4.21 0.25
N LYS A 69 -9.06 -4.10 1.54
CA LYS A 69 -8.69 -5.10 2.56
C LYS A 69 -9.32 -6.45 2.17
N ILE A 70 -8.54 -7.52 2.22
CA ILE A 70 -9.02 -8.89 1.97
C ILE A 70 -9.16 -9.68 3.27
#